data_AF-A0A9E4HBM8-F1
#
_entry.id   AF-A0A9E4HBM8-F1
#
_cell.length_a   1.000
_cell.length_b   1.000
_cell.length_c   1.000
_cell.angle_alpha   90.00
_cell.angle_beta   90.00
_cell.angle_gamma   90.00
#
_symmetry.space_group_name_H-M   'P 1'
#
loop_
_entity.id
_entity.type
_entity.pdbx_description
1 polymer ?
#
loop_
_entity_poly.entity_id
_entity_poly.type
_entity_poly.pdbx_seq_one_letter_code
_entity_poly.pdbx_strand_id
1 'polypeptide(L)' 'MPVYRIETERLVIRCWEPKDALLLKSAVDLSIDHLLPWMPWAKHEPQTFEEKVELLRMFRGKFDLHEERCYTSQG' A
#
# COMPACT_ATOMS: atom_id res chain seq x y z
N MET A 1 12.18 -14.69 -12.71
CA MET A 1 11.59 -14.57 -11.36
C MET A 1 11.23 -13.11 -11.17
N PRO A 2 9.99 -12.74 -10.78
CA PRO A 2 9.66 -11.34 -10.54
C PRO A 2 10.57 -10.79 -9.45
N VAL A 3 11.02 -9.54 -9.59
CA VAL A 3 11.88 -8.90 -8.58
C VAL A 3 11.01 -8.58 -7.38
N TYR A 4 10.93 -9.48 -6.41
CA TYR A 4 10.04 -9.37 -5.24
C TYR A 4 10.42 -8.25 -4.26
N ARG A 5 11.59 -7.65 -4.43
CA ARG A 5 12.18 -6.72 -3.48
C ARG A 5 13.29 -5.89 -4.12
N ILE A 6 13.25 -4.58 -3.95
CA ILE A 6 14.31 -3.64 -4.33
C ILE A 6 14.85 -3.05 -3.04
N GLU A 7 16.15 -3.17 -2.81
CA GLU A 7 16.81 -2.70 -1.60
C GLU A 7 17.91 -1.72 -1.94
N THR A 8 17.95 -0.63 -1.19
CA THR A 8 19.08 0.31 -1.11
C THR A 8 19.50 0.38 0.35
N GLU A 9 20.57 1.11 0.65
CA GLU A 9 21.06 1.29 2.01
C GLU A 9 19.97 1.78 3.01
N ARG A 10 19.01 2.59 2.56
CA ARG A 10 18.01 3.24 3.42
C ARG A 10 16.55 2.93 3.06
N LEU A 11 16.30 2.14 2.03
CA LEU A 11 14.95 1.92 1.51
C LEU A 11 14.78 0.50 0.99
N VAL A 12 13.67 -0.12 1.39
CA VAL A 12 13.19 -1.40 0.87
C VAL A 12 11.83 -1.17 0.23
N ILE A 13 11.71 -1.56 -1.04
CA ILE A 13 10.45 -1.60 -1.78
C ILE A 13 10.12 -3.07 -2.01
N ARG A 14 8.96 -3.52 -1.54
CA ARG A 14 8.47 -4.90 -1.70
C ARG A 14 6.94 -4.89 -1.76
N CYS A 15 6.37 -6.02 -2.17
CA CYS A 15 4.93 -6.23 -2.03
C CYS A 15 4.50 -6.14 -0.57
N TRP A 16 3.28 -5.67 -0.34
CA TRP A 16 2.65 -5.61 0.97
C TRP A 16 2.50 -7.02 1.58
N GLU A 17 2.59 -7.08 2.91
CA GLU A 17 2.24 -8.24 3.71
C GLU A 17 1.16 -7.86 4.74
N PRO A 18 0.24 -8.76 5.12
CA PRO A 18 -0.82 -8.45 6.08
C PRO A 18 -0.30 -7.90 7.42
N LYS A 19 0.91 -8.29 7.83
CA LYS A 19 1.57 -7.81 9.06
C LYS A 19 1.96 -6.33 9.02
N ASP A 20 2.02 -5.73 7.83
CA ASP A 20 2.36 -4.32 7.66
C ASP A 20 1.18 -3.38 7.98
N ALA A 21 -0.03 -3.92 8.21
CA ALA A 21 -1.23 -3.12 8.39
C ALA A 21 -1.10 -2.08 9.52
N LEU A 22 -0.44 -2.41 10.63
CA LEU A 22 -0.16 -1.44 11.70
C LEU A 22 0.77 -0.32 11.23
N LEU A 23 1.86 -0.66 10.53
CA LEU A 23 2.82 0.33 10.04
C LEU A 23 2.18 1.26 9.00
N LEU A 24 1.40 0.70 8.06
CA LEU A 24 0.65 1.47 7.09
C LEU A 24 -0.35 2.39 7.77
N LYS A 25 -1.14 1.86 8.71
CA LYS A 25 -2.11 2.66 9.45
C LYS A 25 -1.44 3.83 10.17
N SER A 26 -0.39 3.58 10.94
CA SER A 26 0.34 4.64 11.63
C SER A 26 0.89 5.71 10.68
N ALA A 27 1.45 5.31 9.53
CA ALA A 27 1.98 6.26 8.56
C ALA A 27 0.88 7.14 7.92
N VAL A 28 -0.28 6.54 7.60
CA VAL A 28 -1.44 7.26 7.07
C VAL A 28 -2.03 8.19 8.12
N ASP A 29 -2.28 7.69 9.33
CA ASP A 29 -2.84 8.48 10.44
C ASP A 29 -1.96 9.71 10.75
N LEU A 30 -0.62 9.56 10.75
CA LEU A 30 0.33 10.66 10.96
C LEU A 30 0.35 11.69 9.81
N SER A 31 -0.09 11.29 8.62
CA SER A 31 0.04 12.11 7.40
C SER A 31 -1.31 12.53 6.82
N ILE A 32 -2.42 12.25 7.51
CA ILE A 32 -3.76 12.29 6.90
C ILE A 32 -4.13 13.68 6.37
N ASP A 33 -3.84 14.73 7.14
CA ASP A 33 -4.11 16.12 6.76
C ASP A 33 -3.38 16.51 5.46
N HIS A 34 -2.18 15.97 5.24
CA HIS A 34 -1.41 16.21 4.03
C HIS A 34 -1.90 15.35 2.85
N LEU A 35 -2.52 14.20 3.11
CA LEU A 35 -3.02 13.28 2.09
C LEU A 35 -4.39 13.71 1.55
N LEU A 36 -5.28 14.20 2.41
CA LEU A 36 -6.67 14.56 2.07
C LEU A 36 -6.84 15.44 0.82
N PRO A 37 -5.97 16.45 0.54
CA PRO A 37 -6.12 17.27 -0.66
C PRO A 37 -5.80 16.54 -1.97
N TRP A 38 -4.94 15.51 -1.92
CA TRP A 38 -4.33 14.90 -3.12
C TRP A 38 -4.77 13.47 -3.38
N MET A 39 -5.18 12.76 -2.32
CA MET A 39 -5.47 11.34 -2.35
C MET A 39 -6.95 11.11 -2.07
N PRO A 40 -7.81 10.92 -3.10
CA PRO A 40 -9.25 10.74 -2.89
C PRO A 40 -9.61 9.59 -1.93
N TRP A 41 -8.79 8.54 -1.92
CA TRP A 41 -8.98 7.39 -1.01
C TRP A 41 -8.87 7.78 0.47
N ALA A 42 -8.09 8.82 0.80
CA ALA A 42 -7.85 9.26 2.18
C ALA A 42 -9.13 9.77 2.88
N LYS A 43 -10.17 10.12 2.12
CA LYS A 43 -11.49 10.50 2.65
C LYS A 43 -12.21 9.35 3.38
N HIS A 44 -11.77 8.11 3.19
CA HIS A 44 -12.32 6.92 3.85
C HIS A 44 -11.51 6.52 5.10
N GLU A 45 -10.58 7.37 5.54
CA GLU A 45 -9.86 7.20 6.81
C GLU A 45 -10.62 7.90 7.96
N PRO A 46 -10.44 7.45 9.22
CA PRO A 46 -9.58 6.33 9.63
C PRO A 46 -10.24 4.97 9.39
N GLN A 47 -9.50 4.04 8.78
CA GLN A 47 -9.84 2.62 8.80
C GLN A 47 -9.39 1.95 10.09
N THR A 48 -10.12 0.90 10.48
CA THR A 48 -9.75 -0.04 11.55
C THR A 48 -8.53 -0.87 11.17
N PHE A 49 -7.93 -1.54 12.15
CA PHE A 49 -6.79 -2.43 11.91
C PHE A 49 -7.20 -3.62 11.01
N GLU A 50 -8.36 -4.19 11.27
CA GLU A 50 -8.91 -5.33 10.54
C GLU A 50 -9.18 -4.98 9.07
N GLU A 51 -9.75 -3.81 8.80
CA GLU A 51 -9.95 -3.30 7.43
C GLU A 51 -8.62 -3.09 6.70
N LYS A 52 -7.59 -2.59 7.39
CA LYS A 52 -6.24 -2.47 6.82
C LYS A 52 -5.62 -3.83 6.51
N VAL A 53 -5.79 -4.82 7.39
CA VAL A 53 -5.33 -6.20 7.14
C VAL A 53 -5.99 -6.76 5.88
N GLU A 54 -7.30 -6.60 5.74
CA GLU A 54 -8.03 -7.11 4.58
C GLU A 54 -7.62 -6.39 3.28
N LEU A 55 -7.44 -5.07 3.34
CA LEU A 55 -6.93 -4.29 2.22
C LEU A 55 -5.56 -4.81 1.75
N LEU A 56 -4.63 -5.09 2.68
CA LEU A 56 -3.31 -5.61 2.33
C LEU A 56 -3.35 -7.05 1.80
N ARG A 57 -4.29 -7.89 2.27
CA ARG A 57 -4.52 -9.23 1.69
C ARG A 57 -4.96 -9.13 0.24
N MET A 58 -5.91 -8.24 -0.06
CA MET A 58 -6.37 -7.99 -1.42
C MET A 58 -5.22 -7.51 -2.31
N PHE A 59 -4.43 -6.52 -1.87
CA PHE A 59 -3.26 -6.05 -2.64
C PHE A 59 -2.24 -7.16 -2.90
N ARG A 60 -1.96 -7.99 -1.89
CA ARG A 60 -1.06 -9.14 -2.04
C ARG A 60 -1.58 -10.15 -3.06
N GLY A 61 -2.87 -10.49 -2.97
CA GLY A 61 -3.52 -11.40 -3.92
C GLY A 61 -3.42 -10.89 -5.36
N LYS A 62 -3.75 -9.62 -5.59
CA LYS A 62 -3.65 -9.00 -6.93
C LYS A 62 -2.21 -8.95 -7.45
N PHE A 63 -1.23 -8.71 -6.57
CA PHE A 63 0.18 -8.73 -6.94
C PHE A 63 0.63 -10.14 -7.36
N ASP A 64 0.24 -11.16 -6.59
CA ASP A 64 0.57 -12.57 -6.84
C ASP A 64 -0.11 -13.06 -8.13
N LEU A 65 -1.29 -12.53 -8.48
CA LEU A 65 -1.99 -12.76 -9.75
C LEU A 65 -1.45 -11.92 -10.93
N HIS A 66 -0.48 -11.03 -10.69
CA HIS A 66 0.06 -10.08 -11.67
C HIS A 66 -0.96 -9.11 -12.29
N GLU A 67 -2.05 -8.82 -11.57
CA GLU A 67 -3.14 -7.94 -12.03
C GLU A 67 -2.86 -6.45 -11.78
N GLU A 68 -2.03 -6.13 -10.77
CA GLU A 68 -1.62 -4.75 -10.48
C GLU A 68 -0.14 -4.53 -10.81
N ARG A 69 0.13 -4.26 -12.09
CA ARG A 69 1.39 -3.66 -12.57
C ARG A 69 1.10 -2.23 -13.01
N CYS A 70 0.99 -1.30 -12.09
CA CYS A 70 0.78 0.11 -12.43
C CYS A 70 2.04 0.71 -13.07
N TYR A 71 2.19 0.52 -14.38
CA TYR A 71 2.78 1.43 -15.36
C TYR A 71 2.05 1.23 -16.69
N THR A 72 0.79 1.66 -16.77
CA THR A 72 0.23 2.05 -18.07
C THR A 72 0.57 3.52 -18.29
N SER A 73 1.72 3.75 -18.92
CA SER A 73 1.88 4.93 -19.76
C SER A 73 1.00 4.75 -21.00
N GLN A 74 -0.20 5.31 -20.97
CA GLN A 74 -1.00 5.71 -22.14
C GLN A 74 -1.96 6.77 -21.61
N GLY A 75 -2.02 8.00 -22.08
CA GLY A 75 -1.40 8.70 -23.22
C GLY A 75 -2.13 10.03 -23.30
#